data_AF-A0A3Q3F5U8-F1
#
_entry.id   AF-A0A3Q3F5U8-F1
#
_cell.length_a   1.000
_cell.length_b   1.000
_cell.length_c   1.000
_cell.angle_alpha   90.00
_cell.angle_beta   90.00
_cell.angle_gamma   90.00
#
_symmetry.space_group_name_H-M   'P 1'
#
loop_
_entity.id
_entity.type
_entity.pdbx_description
1 polymer ?
#
loop_
_entity_poly.entity_id
_entity_poly.type
_entity_poly.pdbx_seq_one_letter_code
_entity_poly.pdbx_strand_id
1 'polypeptide(L)'
;MAADGHVDNDWTTDFCNKVQEMQHFFGLPPSGELTNETLAVMRRPRCGLSDVERFEETIRWKKNTLSYRLERGRKKCADGTQWKSKHRNRKEADIVISFHNGDHKDGSPFDGKGGILAHAFQPGYGIGGDVHFDADEEWSFNSTGFNLLAVAVHEFGHALGLPHSSDLGAIMYPAYNFAPTHELQLSFRDVKDVQNMYGVSPNFDSLFSKNPPPRTPDKCDPDLSFDAVSELQQEVLFFKDRFMWRRHPKFDETGMTLISSLWPDNVPSYLDAVYENVERNVICFCSGQKYWILRQLKLEEGFPRNISDFGFPYTIKSVDAALHFRNKRLTVFFTGKLCWRYLMRSSSLTILPVFSHFLLRLFDSLSKSVVSTGPLNNELDCREMGDNEVLPERR
;
A
#
# COMPACT_ATOMS: atom_id res chain seq x y z
N MET A 1 -33.22 -10.38 -54.51
CA MET A 1 -32.12 -11.09 -53.82
C MET A 1 -31.10 -10.05 -53.41
N ALA A 2 -31.23 -9.52 -52.21
CA ALA A 2 -30.22 -8.68 -51.58
C ALA A 2 -29.72 -9.47 -50.37
N ALA A 3 -28.43 -9.79 -50.38
CA ALA A 3 -27.75 -10.44 -49.27
C ALA A 3 -27.58 -9.40 -48.15
N ASP A 4 -28.12 -9.75 -46.99
CA ASP A 4 -28.07 -8.95 -45.77
C ASP A 4 -26.64 -8.99 -45.20
N GLY A 5 -26.09 -7.81 -44.93
CA GLY A 5 -24.76 -7.64 -44.37
C GLY A 5 -24.82 -7.81 -42.86
N HIS A 6 -24.42 -8.97 -42.37
CA HIS A 6 -24.15 -9.18 -40.95
C HIS A 6 -22.82 -8.47 -40.61
N VAL A 7 -22.92 -7.31 -39.96
CA VAL A 7 -21.76 -6.63 -39.35
C VAL A 7 -21.66 -7.16 -37.92
N ASP A 8 -20.52 -7.77 -37.61
CA ASP A 8 -20.22 -8.48 -36.36
C ASP A 8 -20.32 -7.57 -35.12
N ASN A 9 -21.33 -7.79 -34.28
CA ASN A 9 -21.47 -7.23 -32.93
C ASN A 9 -20.67 -8.01 -31.86
N ASP A 10 -19.92 -9.04 -32.27
CA ASP A 10 -19.27 -10.03 -31.39
C ASP A 10 -17.97 -9.48 -30.75
N TRP A 11 -17.17 -8.73 -31.52
CA TRP A 11 -15.90 -8.14 -31.06
C TRP A 11 -16.06 -7.13 -29.91
N THR A 12 -17.11 -6.32 -29.96
CA THR A 12 -17.44 -5.35 -28.90
C THR A 12 -17.84 -6.05 -27.61
N THR A 13 -18.47 -7.22 -27.69
CA THR A 13 -18.91 -7.97 -26.50
C THR A 13 -17.74 -8.68 -25.84
N ASP A 14 -16.86 -9.31 -26.62
CA ASP A 14 -15.66 -9.99 -26.09
C ASP A 14 -14.67 -9.01 -25.45
N PHE A 15 -14.39 -7.88 -26.10
CA PHE A 15 -13.52 -6.84 -25.53
C PHE A 15 -14.08 -6.30 -24.20
N CYS A 16 -15.37 -5.97 -24.16
CA CYS A 16 -16.03 -5.51 -22.93
C CYS A 16 -15.92 -6.55 -21.81
N ASN A 17 -16.11 -7.84 -22.11
CA ASN A 17 -15.96 -8.91 -21.12
C ASN A 17 -14.53 -8.99 -20.57
N LYS A 18 -13.51 -8.83 -21.42
CA LYS A 18 -12.10 -8.80 -20.97
C LYS A 18 -11.76 -7.57 -20.15
N VAL A 19 -12.35 -6.42 -20.47
CA VAL A 19 -12.23 -5.22 -19.62
C VAL A 19 -12.89 -5.47 -18.26
N GLN A 20 -14.04 -6.14 -18.19
CA GLN A 20 -14.69 -6.51 -16.91
C GLN A 20 -13.82 -7.47 -16.09
N GLU A 21 -13.22 -8.49 -16.71
CA GLU A 21 -12.29 -9.41 -16.04
C GLU A 21 -11.07 -8.65 -15.46
N MET A 22 -10.48 -7.75 -16.24
CA MET A 22 -9.36 -6.91 -15.79
C MET A 22 -9.79 -5.99 -14.64
N GLN A 23 -10.92 -5.29 -14.78
CA GLN A 23 -11.45 -4.42 -13.72
C GLN A 23 -11.67 -5.21 -12.43
N HIS A 24 -12.28 -6.39 -12.53
CA HIS A 24 -12.50 -7.26 -11.38
C HIS A 24 -11.18 -7.68 -10.71
N PHE A 25 -10.16 -8.07 -11.50
CA PHE A 25 -8.85 -8.46 -10.99
C PHE A 25 -8.19 -7.33 -10.18
N PHE A 26 -8.29 -6.09 -10.67
CA PHE A 26 -7.72 -4.91 -10.03
C PHE A 26 -8.63 -4.28 -8.96
N GLY A 27 -9.78 -4.90 -8.64
CA GLY A 27 -10.73 -4.38 -7.65
C GLY A 27 -11.48 -3.13 -8.09
N LEU A 28 -11.56 -2.88 -9.40
CA LEU A 28 -12.36 -1.84 -10.01
C LEU A 28 -13.80 -2.33 -10.29
N PRO A 29 -14.75 -1.39 -10.51
CA PRO A 29 -16.12 -1.75 -10.86
C PRO A 29 -16.13 -2.38 -12.25
N PRO A 30 -16.72 -3.59 -12.43
CA PRO A 30 -16.66 -4.32 -13.70
C PRO A 30 -17.70 -3.78 -14.69
N SER A 31 -17.53 -2.52 -15.12
CA SER A 31 -18.42 -1.88 -16.09
C SER A 31 -18.21 -2.37 -17.52
N GLY A 32 -16.99 -2.82 -17.85
CA GLY A 32 -16.56 -3.09 -19.23
C GLY A 32 -16.18 -1.83 -20.00
N GLU A 33 -16.29 -0.66 -19.38
CA GLU A 33 -15.94 0.63 -19.99
C GLU A 33 -14.51 1.06 -19.59
N LEU A 34 -13.80 1.70 -20.53
CA LEU A 34 -12.48 2.29 -20.27
C LEU A 34 -12.62 3.62 -19.53
N THR A 35 -13.01 3.57 -18.26
CA THR A 35 -13.07 4.73 -17.38
C THR A 35 -11.68 5.34 -17.16
N ASN A 36 -11.63 6.58 -16.66
CA ASN A 36 -10.36 7.23 -16.33
C ASN A 36 -9.54 6.43 -15.31
N GLU A 37 -10.21 5.81 -14.34
CA GLU A 37 -9.61 4.94 -13.33
C GLU A 37 -9.07 3.65 -13.95
N THR A 38 -9.84 3.04 -14.87
CA THR A 38 -9.42 1.83 -15.61
C THR A 38 -8.15 2.13 -16.43
N LEU A 39 -8.16 3.23 -17.18
CA LEU A 39 -6.99 3.66 -17.96
C LEU A 39 -5.80 4.05 -17.07
N ALA A 40 -6.05 4.63 -15.90
CA ALA A 40 -4.99 4.95 -14.94
C ALA A 40 -4.30 3.69 -14.44
N VAL A 41 -5.04 2.61 -14.14
CA VAL A 41 -4.48 1.32 -13.75
C VAL A 41 -3.72 0.65 -14.91
N MET A 42 -4.27 0.67 -16.12
CA MET A 42 -3.62 0.08 -17.31
C MET A 42 -2.29 0.74 -17.67
N ARG A 43 -2.10 2.02 -17.33
CA ARG A 43 -0.85 2.77 -17.60
C ARG A 43 0.24 2.55 -16.56
N ARG A 44 -0.04 1.81 -15.48
CA ARG A 44 0.93 1.61 -14.42
C ARG A 44 2.03 0.66 -14.90
N PRO A 45 3.31 0.95 -14.61
CA PRO A 45 4.39 0.00 -14.87
C PRO A 45 4.11 -1.32 -14.14
N ARG A 46 4.37 -2.45 -14.79
CA ARG A 46 3.92 -3.77 -14.31
C ARG A 46 4.78 -4.93 -14.84
N CYS A 47 4.55 -6.13 -14.31
CA CYS A 47 5.05 -7.38 -14.89
C CYS A 47 4.39 -7.65 -16.26
N GLY A 48 5.16 -8.24 -17.19
CA GLY A 48 4.76 -8.53 -18.56
C GLY A 48 3.89 -9.78 -18.74
N LEU A 49 3.63 -10.54 -17.67
CA LEU A 49 2.79 -11.74 -17.73
C LEU A 49 1.29 -11.43 -17.69
N SER A 50 0.49 -12.37 -18.20
CA SER A 50 -0.98 -12.30 -18.17
C SER A 50 -1.54 -12.50 -16.76
N ASP A 51 -2.59 -11.74 -16.41
CA ASP A 51 -3.27 -11.83 -15.11
C ASP A 51 -4.22 -13.02 -14.98
N VAL A 52 -4.67 -13.58 -16.11
CA VAL A 52 -5.83 -14.49 -16.18
C VAL A 52 -5.46 -15.86 -16.76
N GLU A 53 -4.18 -16.14 -17.02
CA GLU A 53 -3.76 -17.46 -17.53
C GLU A 53 -4.06 -18.55 -16.48
N ARG A 54 -5.13 -19.31 -16.74
CA ARG A 54 -5.54 -20.46 -15.94
C ARG A 54 -4.76 -21.68 -16.40
N PHE A 55 -3.68 -21.99 -15.71
CA PHE A 55 -3.07 -23.32 -15.83
C PHE A 55 -3.95 -24.31 -15.06
N GLU A 56 -4.49 -25.33 -15.74
CA GLU A 56 -5.34 -26.36 -15.12
C GLU A 56 -4.59 -27.17 -14.05
N GLU A 57 -3.26 -27.25 -14.15
CA GLU A 57 -2.36 -27.87 -13.18
C GLU A 57 -1.39 -26.84 -12.59
N THR A 58 -1.07 -26.97 -11.30
CA THR A 58 -0.06 -26.16 -10.64
C THR A 58 1.33 -26.51 -11.15
N ILE A 59 1.93 -25.60 -11.93
CA ILE A 59 3.28 -25.76 -12.47
C ILE A 59 4.28 -25.43 -11.36
N ARG A 60 5.03 -26.44 -10.89
CA ARG A 60 6.04 -26.27 -9.84
C ARG A 60 7.29 -27.10 -10.09
N TRP A 61 8.40 -26.67 -9.52
CA TRP A 61 9.61 -27.50 -9.51
C TRP A 61 9.40 -28.77 -8.66
N LYS A 62 9.82 -29.92 -9.21
CA LYS A 62 9.81 -31.20 -8.48
C LYS A 62 10.99 -31.36 -7.51
N LYS A 63 11.93 -30.41 -7.52
CA LYS A 63 13.14 -30.41 -6.72
C LYS A 63 13.17 -29.20 -5.80
N ASN A 64 13.83 -29.35 -4.65
CA ASN A 64 13.91 -28.31 -3.62
C ASN A 64 15.21 -27.49 -3.68
N THR A 65 16.15 -27.90 -4.53
CA THR A 65 17.41 -27.18 -4.76
C THR A 65 17.46 -26.74 -6.21
N LEU A 66 17.32 -25.43 -6.42
CA LEU A 66 17.42 -24.81 -7.73
C LEU A 66 18.81 -24.19 -7.92
N SER A 67 19.29 -24.21 -9.15
CA SER A 67 20.49 -23.53 -9.58
C SER A 67 20.13 -22.31 -10.40
N TYR A 68 20.77 -21.17 -10.14
CA TYR A 68 20.58 -19.96 -10.93
C TYR A 68 21.91 -19.49 -11.53
N ARG A 69 21.84 -18.76 -12.65
CA ARG A 69 22.99 -18.02 -13.19
C ARG A 69 22.55 -16.64 -13.65
N LEU A 70 23.44 -15.67 -13.49
CA LEU A 70 23.32 -14.37 -14.14
C LEU A 70 23.98 -14.43 -15.51
N GLU A 71 23.26 -14.08 -16.57
CA GLU A 71 23.82 -13.92 -17.90
C GLU A 71 24.73 -12.68 -17.99
N ARG A 72 25.78 -12.77 -18.79
CA ARG A 72 26.78 -11.69 -18.89
C ARG A 72 26.17 -10.48 -19.60
N GLY A 73 25.82 -9.46 -18.82
CA GLY A 73 25.52 -8.11 -19.28
C GLY A 73 26.20 -7.07 -18.38
N ARG A 74 26.66 -5.94 -18.96
CA ARG A 74 27.17 -4.79 -18.20
C ARG A 74 26.02 -3.80 -17.96
N LYS A 75 25.11 -4.08 -17.02
CA LYS A 75 24.17 -3.05 -16.54
C LYS A 75 24.70 -2.47 -15.22
N LYS A 76 24.85 -1.15 -15.18
CA LYS A 76 25.10 -0.40 -13.94
C LYS A 76 23.73 0.09 -13.47
N CYS A 77 23.41 -0.14 -12.19
CA CYS A 77 22.24 0.47 -11.59
C CYS A 77 22.47 1.99 -11.49
N ALA A 78 21.39 2.78 -11.45
CA ALA A 78 21.45 4.23 -11.39
C ALA A 78 22.20 4.74 -10.13
N ASP A 79 22.16 3.95 -9.05
CA ASP A 79 22.90 4.21 -7.80
C ASP A 79 24.41 3.88 -7.88
N GLY A 80 24.92 3.52 -9.05
CA GLY A 80 26.31 3.18 -9.28
C GLY A 80 26.71 1.80 -8.76
N THR A 81 25.78 1.04 -8.15
CA THR A 81 26.05 -0.35 -7.80
C THR A 81 26.23 -1.18 -9.07
N GLN A 82 27.40 -1.79 -9.15
CA GLN A 82 27.72 -2.73 -10.21
C GLN A 82 27.45 -4.14 -9.69
N TRP A 83 26.53 -4.85 -10.35
CA TRP A 83 26.33 -6.27 -10.10
C TRP A 83 27.60 -7.05 -10.46
N LYS A 84 28.28 -7.61 -9.45
CA LYS A 84 29.46 -8.44 -9.61
C LYS A 84 29.07 -9.91 -9.47
N SER A 85 28.98 -10.63 -10.60
CA SER A 85 28.70 -12.07 -10.60
C SER A 85 29.89 -12.88 -10.06
N LYS A 86 29.69 -13.73 -9.06
CA LYS A 86 30.61 -14.85 -8.77
C LYS A 86 30.19 -16.06 -9.62
N HIS A 87 31.10 -16.47 -10.50
CA HIS A 87 30.85 -17.50 -11.50
C HIS A 87 30.74 -18.91 -10.87
N ARG A 88 29.72 -19.68 -11.24
CA ARG A 88 29.79 -21.16 -11.26
C ARG A 88 29.59 -21.59 -12.71
N ASN A 89 30.61 -22.21 -13.31
CA ASN A 89 30.60 -22.73 -14.68
C ASN A 89 29.59 -23.88 -14.84
N ARG A 90 28.30 -23.57 -14.96
CA ARG A 90 27.30 -24.51 -15.47
C ARG A 90 26.73 -23.94 -16.77
N LYS A 91 26.77 -24.74 -17.84
CA LYS A 91 26.20 -24.39 -19.15
C LYS A 91 24.67 -24.28 -19.10
N GLU A 92 24.05 -24.88 -18.09
CA GLU A 92 22.60 -24.98 -17.89
C GLU A 92 22.28 -24.75 -16.41
N ALA A 93 21.34 -23.84 -16.13
CA ALA A 93 20.83 -23.50 -14.80
C ALA A 93 19.31 -23.56 -14.85
N ASP A 94 18.65 -23.68 -13.71
CA ASP A 94 17.19 -23.75 -13.63
C ASP A 94 16.52 -22.39 -13.78
N ILE A 95 17.27 -21.34 -13.44
CA ILE A 95 16.85 -19.95 -13.55
C ILE A 95 18.01 -19.16 -14.14
N VAL A 96 17.87 -18.71 -15.37
CA VAL A 96 18.78 -17.73 -15.99
C VAL A 96 18.22 -16.34 -15.79
N ILE A 97 19.04 -15.44 -15.27
CA ILE A 97 18.69 -14.05 -15.03
C ILE A 97 19.40 -13.19 -16.07
N SER A 98 18.66 -12.40 -16.84
CA SER A 98 19.21 -11.58 -17.93
C SER A 98 18.50 -10.22 -18.05
N PHE A 99 19.14 -9.31 -18.80
CA PHE A 99 18.60 -7.99 -19.12
C PHE A 99 18.56 -7.84 -20.63
N HIS A 100 17.41 -7.44 -21.17
CA HIS A 100 17.17 -7.37 -22.61
C HIS A 100 16.46 -6.08 -23.01
N ASN A 101 16.68 -5.62 -24.24
CA ASN A 101 15.96 -4.49 -24.83
C ASN A 101 15.01 -5.02 -25.90
N GLY A 102 13.78 -4.51 -25.96
CA GLY A 102 12.83 -4.82 -27.04
C GLY A 102 12.62 -6.31 -27.28
N ASP A 103 12.58 -6.72 -28.54
CA ASP A 103 12.51 -8.14 -28.92
C ASP A 103 13.81 -8.88 -28.59
N HIS A 104 13.68 -9.89 -27.71
CA HIS A 104 14.76 -10.75 -27.24
C HIS A 104 14.51 -12.24 -27.49
N LYS A 105 13.68 -12.56 -28.49
CA LYS A 105 13.52 -13.89 -29.10
C LYS A 105 12.90 -14.96 -28.19
N ASP A 106 12.11 -14.56 -27.20
CA ASP A 106 11.32 -15.44 -26.35
C ASP A 106 9.80 -15.32 -26.60
N GLY A 107 9.39 -14.42 -27.50
CA GLY A 107 7.98 -14.17 -27.84
C GLY A 107 7.32 -13.03 -27.05
N SER A 108 8.02 -12.44 -26.08
CA SER A 108 7.51 -11.39 -25.19
C SER A 108 8.42 -10.15 -25.27
N PRO A 109 8.33 -9.33 -26.33
CA PRO A 109 9.19 -8.16 -26.48
C PRO A 109 8.89 -7.10 -25.41
N PHE A 110 9.94 -6.46 -24.90
CA PHE A 110 9.81 -5.29 -24.03
C PHE A 110 9.43 -4.01 -24.80
N ASP A 111 8.83 -3.05 -24.11
CA ASP A 111 8.27 -1.81 -24.67
C ASP A 111 9.09 -0.54 -24.40
N GLY A 112 10.21 -0.65 -23.68
CA GLY A 112 11.18 0.42 -23.49
C GLY A 112 11.13 1.01 -22.08
N LYS A 113 10.91 2.33 -21.96
CA LYS A 113 10.86 2.97 -20.63
C LYS A 113 9.44 2.98 -20.07
N GLY A 114 9.28 2.51 -18.83
CA GLY A 114 7.98 2.28 -18.21
C GLY A 114 7.26 1.10 -18.85
N GLY A 115 5.97 0.93 -18.53
CA GLY A 115 5.19 -0.17 -19.10
C GLY A 115 5.61 -1.52 -18.54
N ILE A 116 6.23 -2.38 -19.34
CA ILE A 116 6.64 -3.72 -18.93
C ILE A 116 8.04 -3.67 -18.30
N LEU A 117 8.11 -3.93 -16.99
CA LEU A 117 9.37 -3.84 -16.25
C LEU A 117 10.25 -5.09 -16.41
N ALA A 118 9.60 -6.25 -16.41
CA ALA A 118 10.23 -7.56 -16.41
C ALA A 118 9.17 -8.63 -16.69
N HIS A 119 9.62 -9.84 -16.97
CA HIS A 119 8.80 -11.04 -16.94
C HIS A 119 9.65 -12.26 -16.60
N ALA A 120 8.98 -13.35 -16.22
CA ALA A 120 9.62 -14.62 -15.98
C ALA A 120 8.76 -15.79 -16.47
N PHE A 121 9.42 -16.89 -16.80
CA PHE A 121 8.75 -18.10 -17.25
C PHE A 121 8.43 -19.00 -16.06
N GLN A 122 7.28 -19.65 -16.11
CA GLN A 122 6.88 -20.68 -15.15
C GLN A 122 7.91 -21.85 -15.11
N PRO A 123 7.96 -22.62 -14.00
CA PRO A 123 8.89 -23.75 -13.87
C PRO A 123 8.83 -24.73 -15.04
N GLY A 124 9.98 -25.03 -15.66
CA GLY A 124 10.00 -25.88 -16.85
C GLY A 124 11.38 -26.24 -17.37
N TYR A 125 11.41 -26.85 -18.56
CA TYR A 125 12.65 -27.10 -19.30
C TYR A 125 12.96 -25.94 -20.24
N GLY A 126 14.22 -25.83 -20.67
CA GLY A 126 14.64 -24.77 -21.60
C GLY A 126 14.63 -23.41 -20.93
N ILE A 127 13.77 -22.50 -21.43
CA ILE A 127 13.60 -21.15 -20.86
C ILE A 127 12.69 -21.13 -19.61
N GLY A 128 12.08 -22.26 -19.25
CA GLY A 128 11.21 -22.34 -18.07
C GLY A 128 11.97 -22.04 -16.78
N GLY A 129 11.52 -21.03 -16.04
CA GLY A 129 12.20 -20.48 -14.85
C GLY A 129 13.07 -19.26 -15.13
N ASP A 130 13.36 -18.93 -16.39
CA ASP A 130 14.20 -17.77 -16.71
C ASP A 130 13.48 -16.46 -16.38
N VAL A 131 14.28 -15.46 -15.99
CA VAL A 131 13.83 -14.14 -15.53
C VAL A 131 14.50 -13.08 -16.38
N HIS A 132 13.69 -12.30 -17.09
CA HIS A 132 14.14 -11.23 -17.98
C HIS A 132 13.74 -9.88 -17.42
N PHE A 133 14.68 -8.96 -17.35
CA PHE A 133 14.45 -7.57 -16.95
C PHE A 133 14.60 -6.64 -18.15
N ASP A 134 13.77 -5.60 -18.22
CA ASP A 134 13.93 -4.60 -19.27
C ASP A 134 15.23 -3.79 -19.06
N ALA A 135 16.07 -3.80 -20.09
CA ALA A 135 17.34 -3.09 -20.15
C ALA A 135 17.17 -1.57 -20.38
N ASP A 136 16.00 -1.09 -20.78
CA ASP A 136 15.73 0.35 -20.93
C ASP A 136 15.34 1.04 -19.61
N GLU A 137 15.01 0.24 -18.58
CA GLU A 137 14.57 0.76 -17.29
C GLU A 137 15.69 1.27 -16.37
N GLU A 138 15.35 2.28 -15.59
CA GLU A 138 16.20 2.89 -14.56
C GLU A 138 16.12 2.09 -13.26
N TRP A 139 16.93 1.03 -13.18
CA TRP A 139 17.02 0.17 -11.99
C TRP A 139 17.79 0.83 -10.84
N SER A 140 17.24 0.71 -9.64
CA SER A 140 17.83 1.16 -8.38
C SER A 140 17.63 0.15 -7.25
N PHE A 141 18.38 0.30 -6.15
CA PHE A 141 18.08 -0.44 -4.90
C PHE A 141 17.35 0.41 -3.87
N ASN A 142 17.78 1.67 -3.67
CA ASN A 142 17.27 2.55 -2.62
C ASN A 142 17.09 4.00 -3.11
N SER A 143 16.95 4.22 -4.42
CA SER A 143 16.90 5.57 -5.01
C SER A 143 15.73 5.73 -5.98
N THR A 144 15.75 6.83 -6.73
CA THR A 144 14.79 7.09 -7.81
C THR A 144 14.90 6.02 -8.90
N GLY A 145 13.77 5.60 -9.45
CA GLY A 145 13.66 4.54 -10.46
C GLY A 145 12.93 3.30 -9.93
N PHE A 146 13.01 2.20 -10.67
CA PHE A 146 12.38 0.94 -10.26
C PHE A 146 13.32 0.14 -9.34
N ASN A 147 12.80 -0.28 -8.20
CA ASN A 147 13.52 -1.12 -7.25
C ASN A 147 13.76 -2.52 -7.83
N LEU A 148 15.00 -2.80 -8.21
CA LEU A 148 15.39 -4.07 -8.83
C LEU A 148 15.16 -5.27 -7.91
N LEU A 149 15.37 -5.11 -6.61
CA LEU A 149 15.14 -6.21 -5.67
C LEU A 149 13.64 -6.55 -5.59
N ALA A 150 12.77 -5.54 -5.54
CA ALA A 150 11.34 -5.76 -5.48
C ALA A 150 10.82 -6.46 -6.76
N VAL A 151 11.20 -5.96 -7.94
CA VAL A 151 10.80 -6.61 -9.20
C VAL A 151 11.40 -8.01 -9.30
N ALA A 152 12.67 -8.21 -8.92
CA ALA A 152 13.27 -9.54 -8.94
C ALA A 152 12.56 -10.54 -8.03
N VAL A 153 12.12 -10.14 -6.83
CA VAL A 153 11.37 -11.05 -5.95
C VAL A 153 10.00 -11.40 -6.53
N HIS A 154 9.33 -10.47 -7.20
CA HIS A 154 8.11 -10.75 -7.98
C HIS A 154 8.38 -11.78 -9.08
N GLU A 155 9.37 -11.53 -9.94
CA GLU A 155 9.69 -12.43 -11.05
C GLU A 155 10.19 -13.81 -10.59
N PHE A 156 10.93 -13.88 -9.48
CA PHE A 156 11.27 -15.16 -8.88
C PHE A 156 10.06 -15.91 -8.34
N GLY A 157 8.99 -15.21 -7.94
CA GLY A 157 7.71 -15.84 -7.62
C GLY A 157 7.16 -16.60 -8.82
N HIS A 158 7.16 -16.00 -10.01
CA HIS A 158 6.78 -16.67 -11.26
C HIS A 158 7.73 -17.82 -11.61
N ALA A 159 9.04 -17.61 -11.51
CA ALA A 159 10.02 -18.68 -11.72
C ALA A 159 9.85 -19.85 -10.73
N LEU A 160 9.15 -19.64 -9.61
CA LEU A 160 8.77 -20.65 -8.62
C LEU A 160 7.35 -21.20 -8.83
N GLY A 161 6.55 -20.75 -9.78
CA GLY A 161 5.21 -21.29 -10.02
C GLY A 161 4.06 -20.40 -9.57
N LEU A 162 4.33 -19.24 -8.95
CA LEU A 162 3.27 -18.35 -8.47
C LEU A 162 2.63 -17.59 -9.64
N PRO A 163 1.29 -17.51 -9.73
CA PRO A 163 0.62 -16.57 -10.62
C PRO A 163 0.60 -15.17 -10.00
N HIS A 164 0.09 -14.19 -10.76
CA HIS A 164 -0.25 -12.90 -10.18
C HIS A 164 -1.31 -13.04 -9.09
N SER A 165 -1.23 -12.16 -8.09
CA SER A 165 -2.22 -12.03 -7.01
C SER A 165 -3.06 -10.77 -7.23
N SER A 166 -4.37 -10.85 -6.97
CA SER A 166 -5.25 -9.68 -6.91
C SER A 166 -5.12 -8.89 -5.60
N ASP A 167 -4.36 -9.41 -4.63
CA ASP A 167 -4.08 -8.74 -3.37
C ASP A 167 -3.07 -7.59 -3.58
N LEU A 168 -3.53 -6.34 -3.39
CA LEU A 168 -2.72 -5.12 -3.58
C LEU A 168 -1.44 -5.08 -2.71
N GLY A 169 -1.45 -5.77 -1.56
CA GLY A 169 -0.30 -5.85 -0.66
C GLY A 169 0.72 -6.93 -0.99
N ALA A 170 0.40 -7.85 -1.91
CA ALA A 170 1.26 -8.96 -2.28
C ALA A 170 2.43 -8.51 -3.17
N ILE A 171 3.59 -9.17 -3.03
CA ILE A 171 4.69 -8.98 -3.98
C ILE A 171 4.27 -9.42 -5.37
N MET A 172 3.43 -10.45 -5.47
CA MET A 172 2.87 -10.97 -6.72
C MET A 172 1.76 -10.12 -7.32
N TYR A 173 1.45 -8.94 -6.76
CA TYR A 173 0.55 -8.01 -7.42
C TYR A 173 1.18 -7.51 -8.72
N PRO A 174 0.47 -7.52 -9.87
CA PRO A 174 1.11 -7.29 -11.16
C PRO A 174 1.69 -5.89 -11.35
N ALA A 175 0.99 -4.86 -10.86
CA ALA A 175 1.42 -3.48 -11.05
C ALA A 175 2.45 -3.08 -10.00
N TYR A 176 3.44 -2.30 -10.42
CA TYR A 176 4.51 -1.84 -9.55
C TYR A 176 3.95 -0.93 -8.44
N ASN A 177 4.20 -1.36 -7.21
CA ASN A 177 3.59 -0.83 -5.98
C ASN A 177 4.63 -0.41 -4.91
N PHE A 178 5.92 -0.41 -5.26
CA PHE A 178 7.00 -0.18 -4.28
C PHE A 178 7.41 1.27 -4.19
N ALA A 179 7.42 1.79 -2.96
CA ALA A 179 8.01 3.08 -2.65
C ALA A 179 9.47 2.90 -2.18
N PRO A 180 10.39 3.82 -2.50
CA PRO A 180 11.80 3.74 -2.07
C PRO A 180 12.01 3.64 -0.55
N THR A 181 11.07 4.16 0.24
CA THR A 181 11.10 4.15 1.71
C THR A 181 10.52 2.89 2.33
N HIS A 182 9.97 1.97 1.52
CA HIS A 182 9.35 0.76 2.00
C HIS A 182 10.34 -0.40 2.09
N GLU A 183 10.41 -1.05 3.26
CA GLU A 183 11.14 -2.31 3.41
C GLU A 183 10.41 -3.43 2.68
N LEU A 184 11.11 -4.14 1.80
CA LEU A 184 10.54 -5.27 1.08
C LEU A 184 10.18 -6.40 2.04
N GLN A 185 8.88 -6.70 2.12
CA GLN A 185 8.32 -7.79 2.92
C GLN A 185 7.37 -8.61 2.07
N LEU A 186 7.38 -9.94 2.27
CA LEU A 186 6.40 -10.84 1.66
C LEU A 186 5.09 -10.75 2.43
N SER A 187 3.98 -10.55 1.73
CA SER A 187 2.67 -10.55 2.37
C SER A 187 2.31 -11.94 2.90
N PHE A 188 1.33 -11.98 3.80
CA PHE A 188 0.72 -13.23 4.24
C PHE A 188 0.25 -14.09 3.06
N ARG A 189 -0.26 -13.47 1.99
CA ARG A 189 -0.72 -14.17 0.80
C ARG A 189 0.43 -14.84 0.06
N ASP A 190 1.51 -14.10 -0.18
CA ASP A 190 2.71 -14.61 -0.86
C ASP A 190 3.30 -15.82 -0.11
N VAL A 191 3.44 -15.68 1.20
CA VAL A 191 3.98 -16.74 2.07
C VAL A 191 3.08 -17.98 2.05
N LYS A 192 1.76 -17.78 2.13
CA LYS A 192 0.79 -18.88 2.10
C LYS A 192 0.84 -19.61 0.76
N ASP A 193 0.88 -18.88 -0.35
CA ASP A 193 0.82 -19.47 -1.69
C ASP A 193 2.11 -20.26 -2.01
N VAL A 194 3.30 -19.74 -1.64
CA VAL A 194 4.55 -20.49 -1.83
C VAL A 194 4.62 -21.72 -0.90
N GLN A 195 4.11 -21.62 0.32
CA GLN A 195 4.04 -22.75 1.26
C GLN A 195 3.09 -23.84 0.78
N ASN A 196 1.97 -23.47 0.14
CA ASN A 196 1.06 -24.45 -0.47
C ASN A 196 1.75 -25.26 -1.58
N MET A 197 2.72 -24.67 -2.28
CA MET A 197 3.45 -25.36 -3.36
C MET A 197 4.65 -26.17 -2.88
N TYR A 198 5.41 -25.67 -1.91
CA TYR A 198 6.70 -26.24 -1.52
C TYR A 198 6.76 -26.74 -0.08
N GLY A 199 5.70 -26.54 0.69
CA GLY A 199 5.63 -26.86 2.11
C GLY A 199 6.18 -25.76 3.02
N VAL A 200 5.94 -25.92 4.32
CA VAL A 200 6.42 -25.00 5.35
C VAL A 200 7.84 -25.38 5.76
N SER A 201 8.74 -24.39 5.82
CA SER A 201 10.10 -24.60 6.32
C SER A 201 10.08 -24.95 7.82
N PRO A 202 10.87 -25.93 8.30
CA PRO A 202 10.99 -26.23 9.73
C PRO A 202 11.41 -25.03 10.60
N ASN A 203 12.07 -24.03 10.00
CA ASN A 203 12.52 -22.81 10.68
C ASN A 203 11.52 -21.66 10.56
N PHE A 204 10.32 -21.88 10.00
CA PHE A 204 9.37 -20.79 9.77
C PHE A 204 8.91 -20.14 11.08
N ASP A 205 8.51 -20.94 12.08
CA ASP A 205 8.03 -20.42 13.35
C ASP A 205 9.10 -19.62 14.11
N SER A 206 10.37 -20.04 14.02
CA SER A 206 11.46 -19.30 14.69
C SER A 206 11.79 -17.98 14.00
N LEU A 207 11.64 -17.89 12.66
CA LEU A 207 11.91 -16.68 11.89
C LEU A 207 10.75 -15.67 11.93
N PHE A 208 9.51 -16.13 11.94
CA PHE A 208 8.32 -15.29 11.79
C PHE A 208 7.45 -15.17 13.05
N SER A 209 7.83 -15.82 14.16
CA SER A 209 7.11 -15.64 15.45
C SER A 209 7.12 -14.21 15.97
N LYS A 210 8.19 -13.44 15.71
CA LYS A 210 8.29 -12.04 16.16
C LYS A 210 7.61 -11.07 15.20
N ASN A 211 7.76 -11.28 13.90
CA ASN A 211 7.23 -10.42 12.85
C ASN A 211 6.49 -11.30 11.85
N PRO A 212 5.18 -11.56 12.05
CA PRO A 212 4.40 -12.32 11.10
C PRO A 212 4.31 -11.55 9.77
N PRO A 213 4.15 -12.26 8.64
CA PRO A 213 3.93 -11.62 7.35
C PRO A 213 2.75 -10.62 7.39
N PRO A 214 2.90 -9.40 6.85
CA PRO A 214 1.84 -8.40 6.85
C PRO A 214 0.62 -8.89 6.05
N ARG A 215 -0.57 -8.54 6.54
CA ARG A 215 -1.83 -8.81 5.85
C ARG A 215 -2.35 -7.54 5.23
N THR A 216 -2.89 -7.64 4.03
CA THR A 216 -3.69 -6.55 3.47
C THR A 216 -4.98 -6.45 4.27
N PRO A 217 -5.33 -5.26 4.79
CA PRO A 217 -6.54 -5.07 5.57
C PRO A 217 -7.80 -5.40 4.74
N ASP A 218 -8.73 -6.15 5.30
CA ASP A 218 -10.03 -6.38 4.67
C ASP A 218 -11.01 -5.29 5.13
N LYS A 219 -11.59 -4.57 4.16
CA LYS A 219 -12.59 -3.51 4.38
C LYS A 219 -13.80 -4.00 5.19
N CYS A 220 -14.15 -5.28 5.06
CA CYS A 220 -15.34 -5.87 5.67
C CYS A 220 -15.02 -6.63 6.98
N ASP A 221 -13.77 -6.60 7.45
CA ASP A 221 -13.39 -7.21 8.72
C ASP A 221 -14.01 -6.41 9.89
N PRO A 222 -14.85 -7.03 10.74
CA PRO A 222 -15.45 -6.36 11.89
C PRO A 222 -14.42 -5.86 12.92
N ASP A 223 -13.23 -6.45 12.95
CA ASP A 223 -12.14 -6.08 13.85
C ASP A 223 -11.18 -5.04 13.24
N LEU A 224 -11.49 -4.55 12.02
CA LEU A 224 -10.69 -3.52 11.35
C LEU A 224 -10.64 -2.25 12.19
N SER A 225 -9.42 -1.80 12.48
CA SER A 225 -9.14 -0.50 13.07
C SER A 225 -8.28 0.34 12.12
N PHE A 226 -8.39 1.67 12.25
CA PHE A 226 -7.66 2.62 11.43
C PHE A 226 -6.59 3.32 12.24
N ASP A 227 -5.42 3.49 11.64
CA ASP A 227 -4.32 4.23 12.26
C ASP A 227 -4.62 5.73 12.24
N ALA A 228 -5.25 6.23 11.17
CA ALA A 228 -5.75 7.60 11.11
C ALA A 228 -7.00 7.73 10.23
N VAL A 229 -7.83 8.73 10.53
CA VAL A 229 -8.97 9.12 9.69
C VAL A 229 -8.97 10.64 9.55
N SER A 230 -9.17 11.13 8.33
CA SER A 230 -9.19 12.56 8.06
C SER A 230 -10.14 12.93 6.95
N GLU A 231 -10.67 14.15 7.01
CA GLU A 231 -11.34 14.77 5.87
C GLU A 231 -10.29 15.47 5.00
N LEU A 232 -10.40 15.34 3.69
CA LEU A 232 -9.68 16.16 2.74
C LEU A 232 -10.66 16.60 1.67
N GLN A 233 -10.90 17.91 1.58
CA GLN A 233 -11.92 18.49 0.70
C GLN A 233 -13.35 17.97 1.01
N GLN A 234 -13.86 17.02 0.21
CA GLN A 234 -15.20 16.41 0.34
C GLN A 234 -15.13 14.89 0.53
N GLU A 235 -13.93 14.36 0.73
CA GLU A 235 -13.69 12.93 0.93
C GLU A 235 -13.28 12.66 2.37
N VAL A 236 -13.66 11.48 2.86
CA VAL A 236 -13.11 10.93 4.08
C VAL A 236 -12.05 9.90 3.69
N LEU A 237 -10.85 10.08 4.23
CA LEU A 237 -9.71 9.19 4.04
C LEU A 237 -9.52 8.36 5.30
N PHE A 238 -9.43 7.05 5.11
CA PHE A 238 -9.13 6.08 6.14
C PHE A 238 -7.75 5.53 5.86
N PHE A 239 -6.85 5.56 6.84
CA PHE A 239 -5.48 5.08 6.71
C PHE A 239 -5.29 3.85 7.58
N LYS A 240 -4.73 2.79 7.00
CA LYS A 240 -4.33 1.59 7.73
C LYS A 240 -3.07 0.99 7.14
N ASP A 241 -2.05 0.88 7.96
CA ASP A 241 -0.72 0.47 7.60
C ASP A 241 -0.28 1.32 6.39
N ARG A 242 0.11 0.66 5.29
CA ARG A 242 0.52 1.28 4.02
C ARG A 242 -0.63 1.54 3.04
N PHE A 243 -1.88 1.28 3.45
CA PHE A 243 -3.08 1.39 2.63
C PHE A 243 -3.94 2.57 3.04
N MET A 244 -4.74 3.04 2.10
CA MET A 244 -5.80 4.00 2.37
C MET A 244 -7.06 3.71 1.56
N TRP A 245 -8.20 4.05 2.14
CA TRP A 245 -9.49 4.10 1.44
C TRP A 245 -9.95 5.53 1.35
N ARG A 246 -10.62 5.84 0.24
CA ARG A 246 -11.25 7.13 0.01
C ARG A 246 -12.74 6.92 -0.14
N ARG A 247 -13.51 7.62 0.67
CA ARG A 247 -14.98 7.62 0.59
C ARG A 247 -15.44 9.02 0.21
N HIS A 248 -16.15 9.09 -0.91
CA HIS A 248 -16.79 10.32 -1.35
C HIS A 248 -18.32 10.16 -1.21
N PRO A 249 -19.07 11.16 -0.74
CA PRO A 249 -20.52 11.04 -0.50
C PRO A 249 -21.37 10.66 -1.72
N LYS A 250 -20.87 10.89 -2.95
CA LYS A 250 -21.58 10.59 -4.21
C LYS A 250 -21.24 9.22 -4.80
N PHE A 251 -20.26 8.51 -4.25
CA PHE A 251 -19.82 7.21 -4.76
C PHE A 251 -20.02 6.17 -3.66
N ASP A 252 -20.74 5.09 -3.98
CA ASP A 252 -21.01 4.01 -3.03
C ASP A 252 -19.78 3.10 -2.83
N GLU A 253 -18.91 3.05 -3.84
CA GLU A 253 -17.70 2.25 -3.80
C GLU A 253 -16.54 3.00 -3.15
N THR A 254 -15.80 2.27 -2.31
CA THR A 254 -14.58 2.78 -1.68
C THR A 254 -13.43 1.88 -2.09
N GLY A 255 -12.65 2.33 -3.08
CA GLY A 255 -11.45 1.63 -3.51
C GLY A 255 -10.34 1.71 -2.46
N MET A 256 -9.53 0.66 -2.36
CA MET A 256 -8.29 0.66 -1.60
C MET A 256 -7.14 1.06 -2.51
N THR A 257 -6.24 1.90 -2.02
CA THR A 257 -5.01 2.29 -2.71
C THR A 257 -3.85 2.32 -1.73
N LEU A 258 -2.62 2.32 -2.24
CA LEU A 258 -1.45 2.57 -1.39
C LEU A 258 -1.34 4.07 -1.10
N ILE A 259 -0.86 4.43 0.09
CA ILE A 259 -0.60 5.82 0.47
C ILE A 259 0.38 6.49 -0.53
N SER A 260 1.39 5.75 -0.98
CA SER A 260 2.37 6.18 -1.98
C SER A 260 1.80 6.38 -3.39
N SER A 261 0.57 5.93 -3.66
CA SER A 261 -0.05 6.13 -4.98
C SER A 261 -0.46 7.58 -5.22
N LEU A 262 -0.69 8.31 -4.12
CA LEU A 262 -1.20 9.68 -4.18
C LEU A 262 -0.20 10.66 -3.59
N TRP A 263 0.51 10.27 -2.53
CA TRP A 263 1.46 11.14 -1.85
C TRP A 263 2.91 10.83 -2.24
N PRO A 264 3.82 11.82 -2.18
CA PRO A 264 5.21 11.62 -2.61
C PRO A 264 5.98 10.64 -1.72
N ASP A 265 7.04 10.02 -2.26
CA ASP A 265 7.85 8.98 -1.60
C ASP A 265 8.48 9.37 -0.26
N ASN A 266 8.57 10.68 0.02
CA ASN A 266 9.12 11.22 1.27
C ASN A 266 8.10 11.27 2.43
N VAL A 267 6.87 10.85 2.18
CA VAL A 267 5.82 10.64 3.17
C VAL A 267 5.94 9.22 3.73
N PRO A 268 5.87 9.04 5.06
CA PRO A 268 5.95 7.71 5.66
C PRO A 268 4.73 6.86 5.29
N SER A 269 4.96 5.57 5.07
CA SER A 269 3.89 4.62 4.80
C SER A 269 3.05 4.25 6.02
N TYR A 270 3.46 4.64 7.24
CA TYR A 270 2.73 4.37 8.48
C TYR A 270 2.47 5.69 9.20
N LEU A 271 1.20 5.98 9.48
CA LEU A 271 0.73 7.27 10.00
C LEU A 271 0.01 7.06 11.32
N ASP A 272 0.39 7.84 12.35
CA ASP A 272 -0.25 7.76 13.66
C ASP A 272 -1.45 8.71 13.77
N ALA A 273 -1.41 9.85 13.08
CA ALA A 273 -2.51 10.81 13.06
C ALA A 273 -2.46 11.68 11.80
N VAL A 274 -3.64 12.05 11.30
CA VAL A 274 -3.79 12.90 10.12
C VAL A 274 -4.91 13.92 10.35
N TYR A 275 -4.65 15.20 10.09
CA TYR A 275 -5.69 16.22 10.11
C TYR A 275 -5.53 17.26 9.00
N GLU A 276 -6.65 17.71 8.45
CA GLU A 276 -6.69 18.86 7.53
C GLU A 276 -6.76 20.16 8.32
N ASN A 277 -5.83 21.08 8.05
CA ASN A 277 -5.93 22.46 8.46
C ASN A 277 -6.51 23.29 7.31
N VAL A 278 -7.78 23.61 7.45
CA VAL A 278 -8.58 24.24 6.39
C VAL A 278 -8.26 25.72 6.24
N GLU A 279 -7.81 26.38 7.31
CA GLU A 279 -7.41 27.78 7.27
C GLU A 279 -6.17 27.99 6.41
N ARG A 280 -5.19 27.08 6.54
CA ARG A 280 -3.96 27.11 5.77
C ARG A 280 -4.07 26.31 4.47
N ASN A 281 -5.16 25.60 4.26
CA ASN A 281 -5.37 24.67 3.13
C ASN A 281 -4.20 23.67 3.01
N VAL A 282 -3.88 23.00 4.11
CA VAL A 282 -2.83 21.98 4.19
C VAL A 282 -3.32 20.76 4.96
N ILE A 283 -2.76 19.60 4.68
CA ILE A 283 -2.95 18.40 5.47
C ILE A 283 -1.66 18.10 6.25
N CYS A 284 -1.82 17.73 7.53
CA CYS A 284 -0.72 17.45 8.43
C CYS A 284 -0.72 15.97 8.78
N PHE A 285 0.41 15.32 8.54
CA PHE A 285 0.62 13.89 8.82
C PHE A 285 1.58 13.79 10.00
N CYS A 286 1.25 12.96 10.98
CA CYS A 286 2.09 12.67 12.14
C CYS A 286 2.51 11.20 12.10
N SER A 287 3.79 10.94 12.35
CA SER A 287 4.35 9.58 12.46
C SER A 287 5.55 9.62 13.40
N GLY A 288 5.44 8.91 14.52
CA GLY A 288 6.35 8.99 15.65
C GLY A 288 6.54 10.44 16.14
N GLN A 289 7.80 10.84 16.31
CA GLN A 289 8.18 12.19 16.77
C GLN A 289 8.20 13.23 15.63
N LYS A 290 7.75 12.88 14.43
CA LYS A 290 7.83 13.75 13.26
C LYS A 290 6.45 14.07 12.70
N TYR A 291 6.36 15.21 12.03
CA TYR A 291 5.20 15.58 11.25
C TYR A 291 5.59 16.18 9.89
N TRP A 292 4.70 16.02 8.91
CA TRP A 292 4.81 16.48 7.54
C TRP A 292 3.63 17.38 7.24
N ILE A 293 3.87 18.50 6.56
CA ILE A 293 2.80 19.36 6.04
C ILE A 293 2.77 19.24 4.52
N LEU A 294 1.61 18.93 3.99
CA LEU A 294 1.38 18.85 2.55
C LEU A 294 0.37 19.89 2.08
N ARG A 295 0.66 20.50 0.93
CA ARG A 295 -0.23 21.41 0.22
C ARG A 295 -0.43 20.89 -1.18
N GLN A 296 -1.68 20.75 -1.61
CA GLN A 296 -2.01 20.25 -2.97
C GLN A 296 -1.22 18.97 -3.32
N LEU A 297 -1.18 18.02 -2.37
CA LEU A 297 -0.50 16.72 -2.52
C LEU A 297 1.03 16.79 -2.64
N LYS A 298 1.64 17.96 -2.40
CA LYS A 298 3.09 18.16 -2.39
C LYS A 298 3.58 18.43 -0.97
N LEU A 299 4.73 17.84 -0.61
CA LEU A 299 5.39 18.12 0.64
C LEU A 299 5.92 19.56 0.64
N GLU A 300 5.63 20.30 1.71
CA GLU A 300 6.16 21.65 1.91
C GLU A 300 7.66 21.64 2.23
N GLU A 301 8.36 22.71 1.86
CA GLU A 301 9.79 22.83 2.12
C GLU A 301 10.09 22.89 3.62
N GLY A 302 11.16 22.20 4.03
CA GLY A 302 11.60 22.15 5.43
C GLY A 302 10.80 21.17 6.31
N PHE A 303 10.07 20.23 5.72
CA PHE A 303 9.48 19.07 6.38
C PHE A 303 10.21 17.77 5.98
N PRO A 304 10.23 16.73 6.85
CA PRO A 304 9.57 16.65 8.16
C PRO A 304 10.20 17.49 9.26
N ARG A 305 9.38 17.85 10.25
CA ARG A 305 9.79 18.54 11.50
C ARG A 305 9.41 17.74 12.73
N ASN A 306 9.91 18.13 13.90
CA ASN A 306 9.63 17.43 15.15
C ASN A 306 8.32 17.92 15.77
N ILE A 307 7.51 17.02 16.33
CA ILE A 307 6.27 17.39 17.03
C ILE A 307 6.51 18.32 18.22
N SER A 308 7.73 18.40 18.76
CA SER A 308 8.13 19.42 19.74
C SER A 308 7.83 20.85 19.28
N ASP A 309 7.81 21.11 17.97
CA ASP A 309 7.47 22.42 17.39
C ASP A 309 6.04 22.85 17.71
N PHE A 310 5.14 21.90 18.00
CA PHE A 310 3.80 22.20 18.51
C PHE A 310 3.80 22.62 19.99
N GLY A 311 4.90 22.41 20.72
CA GLY A 311 4.99 22.64 22.16
C GLY A 311 4.80 21.39 23.02
N PHE A 312 4.84 20.18 22.43
CA PHE A 312 4.80 18.95 23.21
C PHE A 312 6.05 18.79 24.07
N PRO A 313 5.92 18.26 25.30
CA PRO A 313 7.09 17.90 26.09
C PRO A 313 7.82 16.71 25.45
N TYR A 314 9.13 16.61 25.69
CA TYR A 314 9.99 15.57 25.12
C TYR A 314 9.59 14.14 25.51
N THR A 315 8.72 13.98 26.51
CA THR A 315 8.14 12.70 26.95
C THR A 315 7.11 12.15 25.95
N ILE A 316 6.47 13.01 25.16
CA ILE A 316 5.53 12.59 24.12
C ILE A 316 6.33 12.15 22.90
N LYS A 317 6.09 10.90 22.47
CA LYS A 317 6.83 10.25 21.38
C LYS A 317 6.02 10.04 20.11
N SER A 318 4.69 10.16 20.20
CA SER A 318 3.76 10.00 19.09
C SER A 318 2.46 10.74 19.39
N VAL A 319 1.65 10.92 18.36
CA VAL A 319 0.30 11.49 18.45
C VAL A 319 -0.67 10.43 17.94
N ASP A 320 -1.61 10.00 18.77
CA ASP A 320 -2.50 8.88 18.45
C ASP A 320 -3.70 9.30 17.60
N ALA A 321 -4.11 10.57 17.71
CA ALA A 321 -5.14 11.16 16.86
C ALA A 321 -5.02 12.69 16.85
N ALA A 322 -5.52 13.30 15.78
CA ALA A 322 -5.56 14.75 15.63
C ALA A 322 -6.87 15.17 14.96
N LEU A 323 -7.50 16.22 15.46
CA LEU A 323 -8.74 16.76 14.90
C LEU A 323 -8.72 18.28 14.87
N HIS A 324 -9.04 18.86 13.72
CA HIS A 324 -9.09 20.30 13.53
C HIS A 324 -10.52 20.82 13.47
N PHE A 325 -10.85 21.76 14.35
CA PHE A 325 -12.17 22.37 14.42
C PHE A 325 -12.19 23.68 13.63
N ARG A 326 -12.72 23.64 12.40
CA ARG A 326 -12.86 24.79 11.48
C ARG A 326 -13.44 26.04 12.18
N ASN A 327 -14.56 25.87 12.88
CA ASN A 327 -15.27 26.99 13.53
C ASN A 327 -14.51 27.61 14.69
N LYS A 328 -13.72 26.80 15.41
CA LYS A 328 -12.99 27.24 16.61
C LYS A 328 -11.52 27.55 16.34
N ARG A 329 -11.04 27.29 15.12
CA ARG A 329 -9.67 27.55 14.66
C ARG A 329 -8.62 26.94 15.59
N LEU A 330 -8.91 25.74 16.09
CA LEU A 330 -8.06 25.00 17.02
C LEU A 330 -7.90 23.56 16.55
N THR A 331 -6.76 22.98 16.87
CA THR A 331 -6.52 21.55 16.70
C THR A 331 -6.45 20.90 18.06
N VAL A 332 -7.08 19.73 18.20
CA VAL A 332 -6.96 18.88 19.37
C VAL A 332 -6.10 17.68 19.01
N PHE A 333 -5.08 17.40 19.82
CA PHE A 333 -4.23 16.23 19.72
C PHE A 333 -4.50 15.29 20.87
N PHE A 334 -4.46 13.99 20.60
CA PHE A 334 -4.65 12.92 21.57
C PHE A 334 -3.33 12.14 21.71
N THR A 335 -2.86 11.94 22.93
CA THR A 335 -1.62 11.21 23.23
C THR A 335 -1.82 10.36 24.48
N GLY A 336 -1.96 9.06 24.33
CA GLY A 336 -2.37 8.12 25.37
C GLY A 336 -3.67 8.57 26.04
N LYS A 337 -3.57 8.96 27.31
CA LYS A 337 -4.72 9.40 28.13
C LYS A 337 -4.89 10.92 28.17
N LEU A 338 -4.07 11.68 27.43
CA LEU A 338 -4.04 13.13 27.47
C LEU A 338 -4.60 13.74 26.19
N CYS A 339 -5.28 14.87 26.35
CA CYS A 339 -5.78 15.70 25.25
C CYS A 339 -5.10 17.07 25.30
N TRP A 340 -4.68 17.58 24.15
CA TRP A 340 -3.95 18.84 24.03
C TRP A 340 -4.68 19.77 23.08
N ARG A 341 -4.91 20.99 23.51
CA ARG A 341 -5.46 22.06 22.68
C ARG A 341 -4.32 22.88 22.09
N TYR A 342 -4.21 22.89 20.78
CA TYR A 342 -3.27 23.72 20.04
C TYR A 342 -3.98 24.92 19.41
N LEU A 343 -3.57 26.12 19.83
CA LEU A 343 -4.04 27.38 19.26
C LEU A 343 -2.98 27.94 18.33
N MET A 344 -3.31 27.98 17.04
CA MET A 344 -2.35 28.33 15.99
C MET A 344 -1.95 29.82 15.98
N ARG A 345 -2.82 30.73 16.44
CA ARG A 345 -2.51 32.18 16.50
C ARG A 345 -1.41 32.52 17.49
N SER A 346 -1.41 31.84 18.63
CA SER A 346 -0.45 32.05 19.72
C SER A 346 0.66 30.99 19.72
N SER A 347 0.64 30.05 18.77
CA SER A 347 1.47 28.83 18.78
C SER A 347 1.54 28.18 20.16
N SER A 348 0.42 28.16 20.88
CA SER A 348 0.36 27.74 22.27
C SER A 348 -0.36 26.40 22.39
N LEU A 349 0.29 25.43 23.03
CA LEU A 349 -0.28 24.16 23.40
C LEU A 349 -0.69 24.19 24.87
N THR A 350 -1.91 23.76 25.18
CA THR A 350 -2.41 23.67 26.56
C THR A 350 -3.03 22.30 26.79
N ILE A 351 -2.68 21.65 27.89
CA ILE A 351 -3.31 20.40 28.30
C ILE A 351 -4.77 20.69 28.66
N LEU A 352 -5.69 19.92 28.11
CA LEU A 352 -7.08 19.94 28.54
C LEU A 352 -7.26 18.95 29.69
N PRO A 353 -7.84 19.37 30.84
CA PRO A 353 -8.25 18.41 31.85
C PRO A 353 -9.29 17.47 31.24
N VAL A 354 -9.10 16.17 31.44
CA VAL A 354 -10.01 15.11 30.96
C VAL A 354 -11.28 15.15 31.82
N PHE A 355 -12.10 16.19 31.67
CA PHE A 355 -13.44 16.19 32.23
C PHE A 355 -14.34 15.40 31.29
N SER A 356 -14.99 14.36 31.82
CA SER A 356 -15.91 13.49 31.07
C SER A 356 -16.94 14.29 30.28
N HIS A 357 -17.40 15.44 30.79
CA HIS A 357 -18.35 16.31 30.11
C HIS A 357 -17.84 16.98 28.82
N PHE A 358 -16.55 17.32 28.73
CA PHE A 358 -15.98 17.91 27.51
C PHE A 358 -15.78 16.83 26.45
N LEU A 359 -15.31 15.64 26.84
CA LEU A 359 -15.26 14.48 25.96
C LEU A 359 -16.65 14.06 25.49
N LEU A 360 -17.67 14.02 26.37
CA LEU A 360 -19.06 13.72 26.01
C LEU A 360 -19.62 14.73 25.00
N ARG A 361 -19.39 16.04 25.18
CA ARG A 361 -19.81 17.05 24.18
C ARG A 361 -18.98 17.00 22.89
N LEU A 362 -17.72 16.59 22.97
CA LEU A 362 -16.89 16.31 21.80
C LEU A 362 -17.52 15.12 21.06
N PHE A 363 -17.73 13.99 21.74
CA PHE A 363 -18.28 12.74 21.20
C PHE A 363 -19.72 12.90 20.67
N ASP A 364 -20.58 13.69 21.32
CA ASP A 364 -21.90 14.06 20.79
C ASP A 364 -21.79 14.82 19.47
N SER A 365 -20.78 15.69 19.32
CA SER A 365 -20.47 16.36 18.06
C SER A 365 -19.75 15.44 17.05
N LEU A 366 -19.03 14.42 17.53
CA LEU A 366 -18.30 13.42 16.73
C LEU A 366 -19.19 12.26 16.28
N SER A 367 -20.39 12.10 16.83
CA SER A 367 -21.44 11.18 16.35
C SER A 367 -21.80 11.41 14.88
N LYS A 368 -21.33 12.52 14.30
CA LYS A 368 -21.45 12.86 12.88
C LYS A 368 -20.15 12.74 12.08
N SER A 369 -18.97 12.49 12.69
CA SER A 369 -17.68 12.63 11.97
C SER A 369 -16.45 11.82 12.46
N VAL A 370 -16.49 10.98 13.51
CA VAL A 370 -15.27 10.20 13.89
C VAL A 370 -15.54 8.70 14.08
N VAL A 371 -14.76 7.90 13.36
CA VAL A 371 -14.60 6.45 13.49
C VAL A 371 -13.10 6.15 13.56
N SER A 372 -12.46 6.44 14.69
CA SER A 372 -11.33 5.64 15.15
C SER A 372 -11.06 5.93 16.62
N THR A 373 -11.40 4.97 17.46
CA THR A 373 -10.73 4.73 18.74
C THR A 373 -10.26 3.28 18.65
N GLY A 374 -8.95 3.05 18.76
CA GLY A 374 -8.36 1.69 18.74
C GLY A 374 -8.95 0.77 19.82
N PRO A 375 -8.57 -0.53 19.84
CA PRO A 375 -9.25 -1.55 20.61
C PRO A 375 -9.17 -1.25 22.12
N LEU A 376 -10.31 -0.84 22.68
CA LEU A 376 -10.52 -0.63 24.10
C LEU A 376 -10.79 -1.99 24.76
N ASN A 377 -9.76 -2.81 24.90
CA ASN A 377 -9.77 -3.85 25.93
C ASN A 377 -9.52 -3.18 27.29
N ASN A 378 -10.62 -2.63 27.82
CA ASN A 378 -11.01 -2.61 29.23
C ASN A 378 -12.13 -1.56 29.38
N GLU A 379 -13.35 -2.07 29.60
CA GLU A 379 -14.55 -1.39 30.11
C GLU A 379 -14.45 0.14 30.29
N LEU A 380 -14.96 0.89 29.30
CA LEU A 380 -15.64 2.14 29.58
C LEU A 380 -17.13 1.81 29.72
N ASP A 381 -17.51 1.29 30.90
CA ASP A 381 -18.91 1.10 31.26
C ASP A 381 -19.57 2.48 31.41
N CYS A 382 -20.25 2.92 30.35
CA CYS A 382 -21.12 4.08 30.38
C CYS A 382 -22.54 3.61 30.70
N ARG A 383 -22.80 3.25 31.97
CA ARG A 383 -24.16 3.10 32.47
C ARG A 383 -24.53 4.23 33.42
N GLU A 384 -25.74 4.72 33.17
CA GLU A 384 -26.44 5.81 33.84
C GLU A 384 -26.32 5.74 35.37
N MET A 385 -25.99 6.86 35.99
CA MET A 385 -26.50 7.18 37.32
C MET A 385 -27.05 8.59 37.31
N GLY A 386 -28.35 8.66 37.57
CA GLY A 386 -29.15 9.86 37.60
C GLY A 386 -28.88 10.75 38.81
N ASP A 387 -29.52 11.91 38.73
CA ASP A 387 -29.39 13.04 39.63
C ASP A 387 -29.60 12.74 41.12
N ASN A 388 -28.93 13.59 41.92
CA ASN A 388 -29.03 13.79 43.37
C ASN A 388 -28.17 12.87 44.24
N GLU A 389 -27.07 13.42 44.76
CA GLU A 389 -26.91 13.49 46.22
C GLU A 389 -25.85 14.53 46.63
N VAL A 390 -26.24 15.29 47.65
CA VAL A 390 -25.50 16.37 48.31
C VAL A 390 -24.38 15.76 49.14
N LEU A 391 -23.12 16.19 48.91
CA LEU A 391 -22.03 15.88 49.85
C LEU A 391 -22.19 16.73 51.11
N PRO A 392 -22.21 16.15 52.32
CA PRO A 392 -22.13 16.93 53.55
C PRO A 392 -20.70 17.41 53.76
N GLU A 393 -20.56 18.67 54.18
CA GLU A 393 -19.37 19.12 54.89
C GLU A 393 -19.12 18.22 56.10
N ARG A 394 -17.85 17.89 56.38
CA ARG A 394 -17.23 18.14 57.69
C ARG A 394 -15.75 17.76 57.75
N ARG A 395 -15.00 18.78 58.19
CA ARG A 395 -13.82 18.82 59.08
C ARG A 395 -12.52 18.17 58.65
#